data_AF-A0AAT9FMH0-F1
#
_entry.id   AF-A0AAT9FMH0-F1
#
_cell.length_a   1.000
_cell.length_b   1.000
_cell.length_c   1.000
_cell.angle_alpha   90.00
_cell.angle_beta   90.00
_cell.angle_gamma   90.00
#
_symmetry.space_group_name_H-M   'P 1'
#
loop_
_entity.id
_entity.type
_entity.pdbx_description
1 polymer ?
#
loop_
_entity_poly.entity_id
_entity_poly.type
_entity_poly.pdbx_seq_one_letter_code
_entity_poly.pdbx_strand_id
1 'polypeptide(L)'
;MLIALFTAVSSTLAMADWYSDYDGLLRKYVTPQGVKYKEWKANAADVQKLHGVTDAIAKYAPAGDYNAKLAFHLNAYNAWILRAVIDNYPMKSIKDVKTFFFKRYDIKVSGREMSFSHLENDIIRKKFKEPRIHFALNCASESCPPLLNKAFHGNTLGRSLDKLTKDFINSPRGVKVSGDKVMLSSIFDWYKEDFGDVDDYINKYRREKISGKISYQDYDWSLNEAR
;
A
#
# COMPACT_ATOMS: atom_id res chain seq x y z
N MET A 1 33.17 -49.56 -10.64
CA MET A 1 32.27 -48.46 -11.04
C MET A 1 31.06 -48.50 -10.13
N LEU A 2 31.01 -47.65 -9.09
CA LEU A 2 29.80 -47.43 -8.31
C LEU A 2 29.41 -45.96 -8.52
N ILE A 3 28.35 -45.72 -9.28
CA ILE A 3 27.77 -44.39 -9.45
C ILE A 3 26.73 -44.24 -8.34
N ALA A 4 27.06 -43.45 -7.31
CA ALA A 4 26.10 -43.05 -6.30
C ALA A 4 25.17 -41.98 -6.90
N LEU A 5 23.93 -42.37 -7.18
CA LEU A 5 22.86 -41.46 -7.58
C LEU A 5 22.45 -40.64 -6.35
N PHE A 6 22.92 -39.40 -6.25
CA PHE A 6 22.36 -38.43 -5.31
C PHE A 6 21.01 -37.97 -5.85
N THR A 7 19.93 -38.50 -5.29
CA THR A 7 18.60 -37.92 -5.47
C THR A 7 18.53 -36.62 -4.70
N ALA A 8 18.62 -35.49 -5.42
CA ALA A 8 18.31 -34.19 -4.86
C ALA A 8 16.81 -34.15 -4.53
N VAL A 9 16.48 -34.30 -3.25
CA VAL A 9 15.14 -33.99 -2.76
C VAL A 9 15.02 -32.47 -2.79
N SER A 10 14.40 -31.93 -3.83
CA SER A 10 13.95 -30.54 -3.82
C SER A 10 12.85 -30.41 -2.77
N SER A 11 13.24 -30.00 -1.56
CA SER A 11 12.29 -29.50 -0.57
C SER A 11 11.70 -28.21 -1.13
N THR A 12 10.52 -28.27 -1.74
CA THR A 12 9.64 -27.10 -1.76
C THR A 12 9.31 -26.84 -0.31
N LEU A 13 10.08 -25.98 0.36
CA LEU A 13 9.61 -25.34 1.58
C LEU A 13 8.23 -24.83 1.22
N ALA A 14 7.20 -25.35 1.88
CA ALA A 14 5.91 -24.69 1.95
C ALA A 14 6.24 -23.31 2.52
N MET A 15 6.46 -22.35 1.63
CA MET A 15 6.64 -20.96 1.98
C MET A 15 5.44 -20.63 2.84
N ALA A 16 5.67 -20.20 4.08
CA ALA A 16 4.59 -19.73 4.93
C ALA A 16 3.65 -18.89 4.06
N ASP A 17 2.35 -19.22 4.08
CA ASP A 17 1.35 -18.56 3.26
C ASP A 17 1.07 -17.17 3.84
N TRP A 18 2.12 -16.33 3.82
CA TRP A 18 2.12 -14.94 4.25
C TRP A 18 1.00 -14.18 3.56
N TYR A 19 0.61 -14.65 2.37
CA TYR A 19 -0.49 -14.10 1.63
C TYR A 19 -1.82 -14.31 2.36
N SER A 20 -2.16 -15.56 2.69
CA SER A 20 -3.39 -15.88 3.44
C SER A 20 -3.39 -15.22 4.82
N ASP A 21 -2.24 -15.22 5.51
CA ASP A 21 -2.11 -14.55 6.80
C ASP A 21 -2.34 -13.05 6.69
N TYR A 22 -1.73 -12.40 5.70
CA TYR A 22 -1.90 -10.97 5.46
C TYR A 22 -3.33 -10.61 5.06
N ASP A 23 -3.93 -11.37 4.14
CA ASP A 23 -5.32 -11.16 3.72
C ASP A 23 -6.30 -11.33 4.89
N GLY A 24 -6.09 -12.34 5.74
CA GLY A 24 -6.86 -12.56 6.95
C GLY A 24 -6.76 -11.39 7.94
N LEU A 25 -5.56 -10.86 8.15
CA LEU A 25 -5.33 -9.69 9.00
C LEU A 25 -6.01 -8.43 8.43
N LEU A 26 -5.88 -8.19 7.11
CA LEU A 26 -6.52 -7.05 6.45
C LEU A 26 -8.06 -7.11 6.58
N ARG A 27 -8.66 -8.28 6.33
CA ARG A 27 -10.11 -8.45 6.49
C ARG A 27 -10.60 -8.24 7.91
N LYS A 28 -9.77 -8.59 8.90
CA LYS A 28 -10.12 -8.46 10.32
C LYS A 28 -10.04 -7.01 10.82
N TYR A 29 -9.03 -6.25 10.38
CA TYR A 29 -8.70 -4.97 10.99
C TYR A 29 -8.93 -3.74 10.11
N VAL A 30 -9.14 -3.90 8.80
CA VAL A 30 -9.34 -2.77 7.88
C VAL A 30 -10.83 -2.61 7.58
N THR A 31 -11.36 -1.43 7.88
CA THR A 31 -12.75 -1.03 7.65
C THR A 31 -12.80 0.12 6.62
N PRO A 32 -13.99 0.46 6.08
CA PRO A 32 -14.15 1.65 5.27
C PRO A 32 -13.80 2.97 5.99
N GLN A 33 -13.84 2.97 7.33
CA GLN A 33 -13.56 4.15 8.16
C GLN A 33 -12.09 4.28 8.55
N GLY A 34 -11.30 3.20 8.44
CA GLY A 34 -9.89 3.22 8.83
C GLY A 34 -9.39 1.83 9.27
N VAL A 35 -8.24 1.80 9.92
CA VAL A 35 -7.66 0.58 10.49
C VAL A 35 -7.90 0.55 11.99
N LYS A 36 -8.32 -0.59 12.51
CA LYS A 36 -8.56 -0.84 13.94
C LYS A 36 -7.24 -1.07 14.70
N TYR A 37 -6.35 -0.08 14.72
CA TYR A 37 -5.00 -0.21 15.28
C TYR A 37 -5.02 -0.61 16.76
N LYS A 38 -5.91 -0.03 17.57
CA LYS A 38 -6.07 -0.39 18.98
C LYS A 38 -6.41 -1.88 19.18
N GLU A 39 -7.40 -2.39 18.43
CA GLU A 39 -7.82 -3.80 18.49
C GLU A 39 -6.71 -4.74 18.00
N TRP A 40 -5.98 -4.34 16.96
CA TRP A 40 -4.88 -5.12 16.43
C TRP A 40 -3.71 -5.19 17.41
N LYS A 41 -3.26 -4.05 17.95
CA LYS A 41 -2.17 -4.00 18.92
C LYS A 41 -2.46 -4.79 20.20
N ALA A 42 -3.72 -4.85 20.63
CA ALA A 42 -4.14 -5.62 21.79
C ALA A 42 -4.09 -7.15 21.56
N ASN A 43 -4.02 -7.62 20.31
CA ASN A 43 -3.95 -9.04 19.99
C ASN A 43 -2.52 -9.46 19.67
N ALA A 44 -1.80 -9.97 20.67
CA ALA A 44 -0.39 -10.37 20.52
C ALA A 44 -0.16 -11.41 19.41
N ALA A 45 -1.09 -12.35 19.21
CA ALA A 45 -0.98 -13.37 18.17
C ALA A 45 -1.05 -12.76 16.77
N ASP A 46 -1.96 -11.80 16.55
CA ASP A 46 -2.09 -11.12 15.25
C ASP A 46 -1.00 -10.07 15.01
N VAL A 47 -0.40 -9.50 16.06
CA VAL A 47 0.84 -8.71 15.95
C VAL A 47 1.98 -9.59 15.46
N GLN A 48 2.19 -10.75 16.11
CA GLN A 48 3.23 -11.70 15.70
C GLN A 48 3.00 -12.25 14.29
N LYS A 49 1.73 -12.47 13.90
CA LYS A 49 1.38 -12.86 12.54
C LYS A 49 1.79 -11.78 11.51
N LEU A 50 1.56 -10.49 11.80
CA LEU A 50 2.02 -9.40 10.93
C LEU A 50 3.54 -9.36 10.82
N HIS A 51 4.27 -9.59 11.92
CA HIS A 51 5.73 -9.73 11.88
C HIS A 51 6.16 -10.88 10.98
N GLY A 52 5.53 -12.06 11.13
CA GLY A 52 5.75 -13.22 10.27
C GLY A 52 5.50 -12.93 8.79
N VAL A 53 4.45 -12.17 8.46
CA VAL A 53 4.17 -11.70 7.08
C VAL A 53 5.34 -10.89 6.54
N THR A 54 5.80 -9.86 7.27
CA THR A 54 6.92 -9.02 6.82
C THR A 54 8.25 -9.78 6.73
N ASP A 55 8.49 -10.74 7.63
CA ASP A 55 9.69 -11.58 7.61
C ASP A 55 9.68 -12.58 6.45
N ALA A 56 8.51 -13.04 6.03
CA ALA A 56 8.33 -13.84 4.82
C ALA A 56 8.56 -12.98 3.55
N ILE A 57 7.99 -11.78 3.47
CA ILE A 57 8.20 -10.81 2.38
C ILE A 57 9.69 -10.44 2.25
N ALA A 58 10.41 -10.35 3.37
CA ALA A 58 11.84 -10.10 3.40
C ALA A 58 12.67 -11.19 2.69
N LYS A 59 12.14 -12.41 2.58
CA LYS A 59 12.81 -13.57 1.95
C LYS A 59 12.21 -13.94 0.60
N TYR A 60 10.98 -13.52 0.32
CA TYR A 60 10.24 -13.89 -0.89
C TYR A 60 10.79 -13.20 -2.14
N ALA A 61 11.17 -13.99 -3.14
CA ALA A 61 11.56 -13.49 -4.45
C ALA A 61 10.33 -13.40 -5.37
N PRO A 62 9.88 -12.20 -5.78
CA PRO A 62 8.70 -12.07 -6.62
C PRO A 62 8.96 -12.61 -8.04
N ALA A 63 8.22 -13.66 -8.38
CA ALA A 63 8.19 -14.26 -9.71
C ALA A 63 6.90 -13.90 -10.46
N GLY A 64 6.83 -14.28 -11.73
CA GLY A 64 5.65 -14.07 -12.58
C GLY A 64 5.70 -12.79 -13.41
N ASP A 65 4.53 -12.41 -13.92
CA ASP A 65 4.35 -11.29 -14.83
C ASP A 65 4.44 -9.93 -14.13
N TYR A 66 4.23 -8.86 -14.91
CA TYR A 66 4.21 -7.49 -14.42
C TYR A 66 3.22 -7.30 -13.25
N ASN A 67 2.01 -7.87 -13.35
CA ASN A 67 0.98 -7.69 -12.33
C ASN A 67 1.31 -8.46 -11.04
N ALA A 68 1.84 -9.68 -11.15
CA ALA A 68 2.28 -10.47 -10.00
C ALA A 68 3.38 -9.72 -9.22
N LYS A 69 4.36 -9.15 -9.94
CA LYS A 69 5.43 -8.36 -9.33
C LYS A 69 4.89 -7.08 -8.71
N LEU A 70 4.02 -6.32 -9.39
CA LEU A 70 3.47 -5.09 -8.83
C LEU A 70 2.63 -5.38 -7.57
N ALA A 71 1.75 -6.38 -7.63
CA ALA A 71 0.94 -6.81 -6.49
C ALA A 71 1.80 -7.15 -5.27
N PHE A 72 2.90 -7.89 -5.46
CA PHE A 72 3.84 -8.18 -4.39
C PHE A 72 4.41 -6.90 -3.75
N HIS A 73 4.88 -5.94 -4.55
CA HIS A 73 5.48 -4.72 -4.00
C HIS A 73 4.46 -3.80 -3.31
N LEU A 74 3.23 -3.73 -3.82
CA LEU A 74 2.13 -3.01 -3.14
C LEU A 74 1.81 -3.63 -1.78
N ASN A 75 1.73 -4.96 -1.71
CA ASN A 75 1.54 -5.68 -0.44
C ASN A 75 2.72 -5.46 0.50
N ALA A 76 3.96 -5.53 -0.01
CA ALA A 76 5.16 -5.29 0.79
C ALA A 76 5.15 -3.90 1.42
N TYR A 77 4.85 -2.86 0.64
CA TYR A 77 4.76 -1.50 1.14
C TYR A 77 3.70 -1.39 2.25
N ASN A 78 2.46 -1.83 1.98
CA ASN A 78 1.37 -1.69 2.94
C ASN A 78 1.58 -2.52 4.22
N ALA A 79 2.11 -3.75 4.10
CA ALA A 79 2.41 -4.60 5.25
C ALA A 79 3.48 -3.98 6.16
N TRP A 80 4.54 -3.41 5.58
CA TRP A 80 5.58 -2.75 6.33
C TRP A 80 5.10 -1.43 6.97
N ILE A 81 4.22 -0.67 6.32
CA ILE A 81 3.56 0.50 6.96
C ILE A 81 2.74 0.07 8.17
N LEU A 82 1.92 -0.98 8.03
CA LEU A 82 1.12 -1.50 9.13
C LEU A 82 1.99 -1.96 10.29
N ARG A 83 3.08 -2.70 10.02
CA ARG A 83 4.03 -3.13 11.06
C ARG A 83 4.59 -1.93 11.81
N ALA A 84 5.00 -0.88 11.09
CA ALA A 84 5.51 0.35 11.69
C ALA A 84 4.52 0.99 12.66
N VAL A 85 3.25 1.12 12.23
CA VAL A 85 2.21 1.71 13.05
C VAL A 85 1.94 0.84 14.28
N ILE A 86 1.81 -0.48 14.11
CA ILE A 86 1.55 -1.42 15.19
C ILE A 86 2.71 -1.45 16.20
N ASP A 87 3.95 -1.40 15.75
CA ASP A 87 5.12 -1.44 16.63
C ASP A 87 5.24 -0.16 17.48
N ASN A 88 4.76 0.98 16.96
CA ASN A 88 4.84 2.30 17.61
C ASN A 88 3.51 2.77 18.23
N TYR A 89 2.43 1.97 18.14
CA TYR A 89 1.13 2.34 18.70
C TYR A 89 1.14 2.31 20.25
N PRO A 90 0.54 3.29 20.96
CA PRO A 90 -0.26 4.41 20.44
C PRO A 90 0.58 5.60 19.94
N MET A 91 0.16 6.18 18.82
CA MET A 91 0.81 7.35 18.20
C MET A 91 -0.25 8.23 17.52
N LYS A 92 0.04 9.52 17.34
CA LYS A 92 -0.95 10.47 16.76
C LYS A 92 -0.82 10.57 15.25
N SER A 93 0.40 10.53 14.73
CA SER A 93 0.66 10.73 13.30
C SER A 93 1.75 9.81 12.81
N ILE A 94 1.60 9.29 11.58
CA ILE A 94 2.69 8.59 10.89
C ILE A 94 3.98 9.45 10.80
N LYS A 95 3.85 10.78 10.92
CA LYS A 95 4.99 11.70 10.97
C LYS A 95 5.92 11.45 12.16
N ASP A 96 5.38 10.97 13.28
CA ASP A 96 6.15 10.67 14.50
C ASP A 96 7.17 9.54 14.23
N VAL A 97 6.87 8.68 13.26
CA VAL A 97 7.72 7.58 12.79
C VAL A 97 8.49 7.98 11.51
N LYS A 98 8.03 8.99 10.76
CA LYS A 98 8.53 9.31 9.40
C LYS A 98 10.00 9.62 9.31
N THR A 99 10.52 10.49 10.19
CA THR A 99 11.85 11.09 9.99
C THR A 99 12.97 10.05 10.09
N PHE A 100 12.78 9.02 10.91
CA PHE A 100 13.73 7.92 11.04
C PHE A 100 13.42 6.77 10.08
N PHE A 101 12.15 6.37 9.96
CA PHE A 101 11.76 5.11 9.32
C PHE A 101 11.73 5.14 7.79
N PHE A 102 11.42 6.29 7.16
CA PHE A 102 11.31 6.36 5.68
C PHE A 102 12.64 6.62 4.99
N LYS A 103 13.67 7.04 5.74
CA LYS A 103 15.00 7.34 5.24
C LYS A 103 16.06 6.31 5.62
N ARG A 104 15.84 5.54 6.70
CA ARG A 104 16.72 4.44 7.10
C ARG A 104 16.39 3.15 6.34
N TYR A 105 17.36 2.26 6.26
CA TYR A 105 17.25 0.93 5.66
C TYR A 105 16.53 -0.04 6.61
N ASP A 106 15.36 0.35 7.11
CA ASP A 106 14.65 -0.33 8.21
C ASP A 106 13.70 -1.44 7.73
N ILE A 107 13.56 -1.64 6.41
CA ILE A 107 12.73 -2.71 5.85
C ILE A 107 13.53 -3.63 4.96
N LYS A 108 13.08 -4.89 4.91
CA LYS A 108 13.65 -5.90 4.02
C LYS A 108 12.58 -6.43 3.09
N VAL A 109 12.87 -6.41 1.79
CA VAL A 109 11.97 -6.90 0.74
C VAL A 109 12.80 -7.69 -0.27
N SER A 110 12.41 -8.92 -0.55
CA SER A 110 13.08 -9.77 -1.56
C SER A 110 14.60 -9.88 -1.36
N GLY A 111 15.02 -10.11 -0.12
CA GLY A 111 16.41 -10.31 0.28
C GLY A 111 17.22 -9.02 0.45
N ARG A 112 16.65 -7.84 0.17
CA ARG A 112 17.36 -6.56 0.19
C ARG A 112 16.84 -5.65 1.29
N GLU A 113 17.75 -5.12 2.10
CA GLU A 113 17.46 -4.01 2.98
C GLU A 113 17.26 -2.73 2.15
N MET A 114 16.26 -1.94 2.49
CA MET A 114 15.92 -0.71 1.80
C MET A 114 15.12 0.23 2.71
N SER A 115 14.98 1.48 2.28
CA SER A 115 14.04 2.42 2.89
C SER A 115 12.67 2.33 2.21
N PHE A 116 11.62 2.84 2.88
CA PHE A 116 10.31 3.00 2.23
C PHE A 116 10.39 3.91 1.03
N SER A 117 11.19 4.98 1.10
CA SER A 117 11.36 5.89 -0.02
C SER A 117 11.94 5.16 -1.24
N HIS A 118 12.89 4.24 -1.05
CA HIS A 118 13.42 3.42 -2.13
C HIS A 118 12.37 2.46 -2.69
N LEU A 119 11.63 1.76 -1.81
CA LEU A 119 10.56 0.86 -2.24
C LEU A 119 9.48 1.60 -3.05
N GLU A 120 8.97 2.72 -2.55
CA GLU A 120 7.95 3.51 -3.21
C GLU A 120 8.46 4.14 -4.50
N ASN A 121 9.55 4.91 -4.45
CA ASN A 121 9.95 5.76 -5.56
C ASN A 121 10.78 5.02 -6.60
N ASP A 122 11.79 4.26 -6.17
CA ASP A 122 12.75 3.66 -7.09
C ASP A 122 12.29 2.30 -7.62
N ILE A 123 11.50 1.57 -6.82
CA ILE A 123 10.98 0.25 -7.21
C ILE A 123 9.57 0.38 -7.76
N ILE A 124 8.60 0.88 -6.99
CA ILE A 124 7.19 0.87 -7.41
C ILE A 124 6.94 1.93 -8.49
N ARG A 125 7.16 3.21 -8.20
CA ARG A 125 6.86 4.31 -9.14
C ARG A 125 7.67 4.21 -10.43
N LYS A 126 9.00 4.22 -10.33
CA LYS A 126 9.88 4.29 -11.53
C LYS A 126 9.86 3.04 -12.41
N LYS A 127 9.75 1.82 -11.84
CA LYS A 127 9.81 0.59 -12.65
C LYS A 127 8.47 0.23 -13.26
N PHE A 128 7.38 0.44 -12.54
CA PHE A 128 6.05 0.04 -13.01
C PHE A 128 5.35 1.15 -13.81
N LYS A 129 5.58 2.43 -13.47
CA LYS A 129 4.96 3.57 -14.16
C LYS A 129 3.43 3.46 -14.23
N GLU A 130 2.83 2.94 -13.16
CA GLU A 130 1.39 2.74 -13.01
C GLU A 130 0.82 3.84 -12.11
N PRO A 131 0.11 4.85 -12.63
CA PRO A 131 -0.40 5.96 -11.83
C PRO A 131 -1.40 5.54 -10.75
N ARG A 132 -2.11 4.42 -10.95
CA ARG A 132 -3.13 3.96 -10.01
C ARG A 132 -2.56 3.44 -8.68
N ILE A 133 -1.23 3.25 -8.59
CA ILE A 133 -0.57 2.87 -7.32
C ILE A 133 -0.80 3.89 -6.21
N HIS A 134 -0.98 5.18 -6.56
CA HIS A 134 -1.19 6.24 -5.57
C HIS A 134 -2.48 6.06 -4.78
N PHE A 135 -3.43 5.29 -5.30
CA PHE A 135 -4.68 4.92 -4.62
C PHE A 135 -4.61 3.56 -3.90
N ALA A 136 -3.49 2.84 -4.05
CA ALA A 136 -3.25 1.51 -3.48
C ALA A 136 -2.19 1.52 -2.36
N LEU A 137 -1.29 2.50 -2.37
CA LEU A 137 -0.29 2.72 -1.32
C LEU A 137 -0.93 3.52 -0.18
N ASN A 138 -1.13 2.88 0.97
CA ASN A 138 -1.65 3.55 2.16
C ASN A 138 -0.50 3.91 3.10
N CYS A 139 -0.30 5.20 3.32
CA CYS A 139 0.73 5.75 4.18
C CYS A 139 0.30 5.90 5.66
N ALA A 140 -0.80 5.25 6.05
CA ALA A 140 -1.44 5.32 7.38
C ALA A 140 -1.92 6.70 7.85
N SER A 141 -1.98 7.72 6.97
CA SER A 141 -2.59 9.01 7.32
C SER A 141 -4.07 9.08 6.97
N GLU A 142 -4.82 9.94 7.67
CA GLU A 142 -6.25 10.14 7.46
C GLU A 142 -6.57 10.63 6.05
N SER A 143 -5.75 11.50 5.47
CA SER A 143 -5.94 11.97 4.09
C SER A 143 -5.43 10.99 3.02
N CYS A 144 -4.78 9.89 3.39
CA CYS A 144 -4.34 8.86 2.45
C CYS A 144 -5.56 8.11 1.85
N PRO A 145 -5.47 7.59 0.61
CA PRO A 145 -6.51 6.70 0.08
C PRO A 145 -6.76 5.51 1.01
N PRO A 146 -8.03 5.07 1.20
CA PRO A 146 -8.34 3.99 2.11
C PRO A 146 -7.55 2.71 1.77
N LEU A 147 -7.00 2.06 2.81
CA LEU A 147 -6.33 0.77 2.64
C LEU A 147 -7.36 -0.28 2.18
N LEU A 148 -6.99 -1.08 1.18
CA LEU A 148 -7.80 -2.21 0.75
C LEU A 148 -7.81 -3.28 1.84
N ASN A 149 -8.98 -3.78 2.21
CA ASN A 149 -9.14 -4.84 3.23
C ASN A 149 -8.82 -6.25 2.72
N LYS A 150 -8.03 -6.34 1.65
CA LYS A 150 -7.58 -7.57 1.00
C LYS A 150 -6.19 -7.35 0.43
N ALA A 151 -5.41 -8.41 0.38
CA ALA A 151 -4.11 -8.37 -0.28
C ALA A 151 -4.30 -8.25 -1.80
N PHE A 152 -3.33 -7.66 -2.50
CA PHE A 152 -3.32 -7.58 -3.97
C PHE A 152 -2.87 -8.91 -4.58
N HIS A 153 -3.54 -9.38 -5.63
CA HIS A 153 -3.10 -10.53 -6.44
C HIS A 153 -2.85 -10.11 -7.89
N GLY A 154 -1.86 -10.72 -8.54
CA GLY A 154 -1.54 -10.41 -9.95
C GLY A 154 -2.72 -10.61 -10.91
N ASN A 155 -3.50 -11.68 -10.74
CA ASN A 155 -4.65 -11.99 -11.60
C ASN A 155 -5.86 -11.05 -11.42
N THR A 156 -5.91 -10.25 -10.35
CA THR A 156 -6.99 -9.30 -10.08
C THR A 156 -6.52 -7.86 -9.96
N LEU A 157 -5.21 -7.61 -10.05
CA LEU A 157 -4.59 -6.33 -9.73
C LEU A 157 -5.23 -5.16 -10.48
N GLY A 158 -5.37 -5.28 -11.80
CA GLY A 158 -5.97 -4.21 -12.62
C GLY A 158 -7.37 -3.83 -12.16
N ARG A 159 -8.22 -4.83 -11.81
CA ARG A 159 -9.56 -4.57 -11.29
C ARG A 159 -9.54 -3.89 -9.93
N SER A 160 -8.63 -4.31 -9.05
CA SER A 160 -8.46 -3.68 -7.73
C SER A 160 -8.00 -2.24 -7.86
N LEU A 161 -7.00 -1.96 -8.70
CA LEU A 161 -6.49 -0.62 -8.96
C LEU A 161 -7.56 0.29 -9.58
N ASP A 162 -8.31 -0.18 -10.57
CA ASP A 162 -9.40 0.58 -11.17
C ASP A 162 -10.49 0.91 -10.16
N LYS A 163 -10.85 -0.06 -9.30
CA LYS A 163 -11.85 0.16 -8.26
C LYS A 163 -11.39 1.22 -7.27
N LEU A 164 -10.18 1.08 -6.72
CA LEU A 164 -9.62 2.03 -5.75
C LEU A 164 -9.51 3.44 -6.33
N THR A 165 -9.08 3.55 -7.59
CA THR A 165 -8.98 4.82 -8.31
C THR A 165 -10.35 5.49 -8.45
N LYS A 166 -11.36 4.76 -8.92
CA LYS A 166 -12.72 5.28 -9.08
C LYS A 166 -13.33 5.67 -7.74
N ASP A 167 -13.16 4.85 -6.71
CA ASP A 167 -13.70 5.10 -5.38
C ASP A 167 -13.09 6.37 -4.77
N PHE A 168 -11.77 6.51 -4.83
CA PHE A 168 -11.08 7.67 -4.26
C PHE A 168 -11.44 8.96 -5.00
N ILE A 169 -11.35 8.97 -6.34
CA ILE A 169 -11.65 10.15 -7.18
C ILE A 169 -13.11 10.61 -7.03
N ASN A 170 -14.05 9.70 -6.77
CA ASN A 170 -15.46 10.04 -6.56
C ASN A 170 -15.82 10.21 -5.07
N SER A 171 -14.83 10.28 -4.18
CA SER A 171 -15.04 10.58 -2.77
C SER A 171 -14.65 12.03 -2.44
N PRO A 172 -15.21 12.62 -1.37
CA PRO A 172 -14.75 13.92 -0.87
C PRO A 172 -13.26 13.95 -0.49
N ARG A 173 -12.65 12.80 -0.17
CA ARG A 173 -11.19 12.74 0.10
C ARG A 173 -10.36 12.98 -1.17
N GLY A 174 -10.86 12.54 -2.33
CA GLY A 174 -10.17 12.71 -3.62
C GLY A 174 -10.51 14.04 -4.30
N VAL A 175 -11.80 14.31 -4.48
CA VAL A 175 -12.28 15.49 -5.21
C VAL A 175 -13.52 16.06 -4.52
N LYS A 176 -13.48 17.36 -4.18
CA LYS A 176 -14.64 18.13 -3.75
C LYS A 176 -14.96 19.18 -4.80
N VAL A 177 -16.22 19.24 -5.24
CA VAL A 177 -16.70 20.24 -6.19
C VAL A 177 -17.74 21.09 -5.49
N SER A 178 -17.60 22.42 -5.59
CA SER A 178 -18.58 23.38 -5.08
C SER A 178 -18.65 24.57 -6.04
N GLY A 179 -19.70 24.60 -6.88
CA GLY A 179 -19.80 25.58 -7.95
C GLY A 179 -18.63 25.45 -8.95
N ASP A 180 -17.89 26.54 -9.17
CA ASP A 180 -16.72 26.61 -10.04
C ASP A 180 -15.40 26.20 -9.36
N LYS A 181 -15.44 25.85 -8.07
CA LYS A 181 -14.27 25.46 -7.28
C LYS A 181 -14.13 23.95 -7.22
N VAL A 182 -12.94 23.47 -7.56
CA VAL A 182 -12.58 22.05 -7.51
C VAL A 182 -11.38 21.90 -6.56
N MET A 183 -11.59 21.25 -5.43
CA MET A 183 -10.54 20.96 -4.45
C MET A 183 -10.08 19.50 -4.59
N LEU A 184 -8.84 19.31 -5.03
CA LEU A 184 -8.23 18.02 -5.24
C LEU A 184 -7.42 17.59 -4.02
N SER A 185 -7.35 16.28 -3.76
CA SER A 185 -6.40 15.75 -2.79
C SER A 185 -4.97 16.19 -3.14
N SER A 186 -4.18 16.54 -2.12
CA SER A 186 -2.76 16.92 -2.30
C SER A 186 -1.91 15.86 -3.03
N ILE A 187 -2.35 14.59 -3.07
CA ILE A 187 -1.63 13.56 -3.83
C ILE A 187 -1.55 13.87 -5.33
N PHE A 188 -2.54 14.59 -5.89
CA PHE A 188 -2.52 15.01 -7.29
C PHE A 188 -1.50 16.11 -7.56
N ASP A 189 -1.16 16.92 -6.55
CA ASP A 189 -0.08 17.92 -6.64
C ASP A 189 1.30 17.25 -6.51
N TRP A 190 1.46 16.44 -5.46
CA TRP A 190 2.76 15.83 -5.13
C TRP A 190 3.25 14.83 -6.17
N TYR A 191 2.33 14.12 -6.83
CA TYR A 191 2.63 13.08 -7.81
C TYR A 191 2.14 13.44 -9.22
N LYS A 192 1.97 14.73 -9.53
CA LYS A 192 1.49 15.22 -10.83
C LYS A 192 2.19 14.60 -12.04
N GLU A 193 3.50 14.36 -11.93
CA GLU A 193 4.31 13.77 -13.00
C GLU A 193 3.87 12.35 -13.36
N ASP A 194 3.38 11.58 -12.38
CA ASP A 194 2.92 10.21 -12.60
C ASP A 194 1.54 10.19 -13.28
N PHE A 195 0.70 11.20 -13.04
CA PHE A 195 -0.65 11.32 -13.61
C PHE A 195 -0.67 11.93 -15.01
N GLY A 196 0.35 12.74 -15.36
CA GLY A 196 0.36 13.55 -16.58
C GLY A 196 -0.56 14.76 -16.41
N ASP A 197 -1.48 14.97 -17.36
CA ASP A 197 -2.53 15.98 -17.18
C ASP A 197 -3.52 15.52 -16.10
N VAL A 198 -3.52 16.22 -14.96
CA VAL A 198 -4.29 15.84 -13.77
C VAL A 198 -5.79 15.92 -14.02
N ASP A 199 -6.26 16.93 -14.75
CA ASP A 199 -7.68 17.14 -15.00
C ASP A 199 -8.22 16.05 -15.92
N ASP A 200 -7.49 15.74 -17.01
CA ASP A 200 -7.80 14.65 -17.91
C ASP A 200 -7.72 13.30 -17.19
N TYR A 201 -6.70 13.09 -16.35
CA TYR A 201 -6.57 11.87 -15.57
C TYR A 201 -7.79 11.66 -14.67
N ILE A 202 -8.18 12.69 -13.92
CA ILE A 202 -9.35 12.65 -13.03
C ILE A 202 -10.63 12.41 -13.84
N ASN A 203 -10.81 13.10 -14.96
CA ASN A 203 -12.00 13.00 -15.80
C ASN A 203 -12.17 11.64 -16.49
N LYS A 204 -11.13 10.79 -16.56
CA LYS A 204 -11.25 9.38 -16.97
C LYS A 204 -12.03 8.53 -15.97
N TYR A 205 -12.03 8.90 -14.69
CA TYR A 205 -12.58 8.10 -13.59
C TYR A 205 -13.74 8.77 -12.84
N ARG A 206 -13.92 10.09 -12.99
CA ARG A 206 -15.05 10.82 -12.40
C ARG A 206 -16.38 10.41 -13.04
N ARG A 207 -17.43 10.34 -12.20
CA ARG A 207 -18.83 10.23 -12.66
C ARG A 207 -19.32 11.52 -13.32
N GLU A 208 -18.92 12.65 -12.74
CA GLU A 208 -19.21 13.99 -13.24
C GLU A 208 -17.89 14.71 -13.49
N LYS A 209 -17.65 15.10 -14.73
CA LYS A 209 -16.38 15.74 -15.10
C LYS A 209 -16.16 17.01 -14.28
N ILE A 210 -14.93 17.21 -13.83
CA ILE A 210 -14.52 18.47 -13.22
C ILE A 210 -14.26 19.49 -14.31
N SER A 211 -14.62 20.74 -14.00
CA SER A 211 -14.26 21.93 -14.76
C SER A 211 -14.24 23.10 -13.78
N GLY A 212 -13.26 24.00 -13.89
CA GLY A 212 -13.16 25.15 -13.00
C GLY A 212 -11.79 25.35 -12.39
N LYS A 213 -11.74 26.14 -11.32
CA LYS A 213 -10.48 26.52 -10.66
C LYS A 213 -10.03 25.43 -9.70
N ILE A 214 -8.88 24.83 -10.00
CA ILE A 214 -8.25 23.82 -9.16
C ILE A 214 -7.57 24.47 -7.95
N SER A 215 -7.82 23.91 -6.77
CA SER A 215 -6.99 24.09 -5.58
C SER A 215 -6.77 22.75 -4.89
N TYR A 216 -5.87 22.69 -3.93
CA TYR A 216 -5.54 21.45 -3.21
C TYR A 216 -6.04 21.48 -1.77
N GLN A 217 -6.52 20.34 -1.29
CA GLN A 217 -6.98 20.15 0.08
C GLN A 217 -5.80 20.04 1.03
N ASP A 218 -5.95 20.60 2.24
CA ASP A 218 -5.04 20.33 3.36
C ASP A 218 -4.91 18.82 3.61
N TYR A 219 -3.71 18.38 3.97
CA TYR A 219 -3.43 16.97 4.19
C TYR A 219 -3.31 16.64 5.67
N ASP A 220 -4.32 15.93 6.19
CA ASP A 220 -4.35 15.43 7.56
C ASP A 220 -3.41 14.21 7.69
N TRP A 221 -2.37 14.41 8.49
CA TRP A 221 -1.33 13.41 8.80
C TRP A 221 -1.64 12.57 10.04
N SER A 222 -2.76 12.81 10.73
CA SER A 222 -3.20 11.95 11.83
C SER A 222 -3.42 10.53 11.34
N LEU A 223 -3.31 9.53 12.23
CA LEU A 223 -3.52 8.14 11.84
C LEU A 223 -4.93 7.93 11.26
N ASN A 224 -5.02 7.12 10.21
CA ASN A 224 -6.28 6.62 9.65
C ASN A 224 -6.91 5.54 10.54
N GLU A 225 -7.10 5.85 11.82
CA GLU A 225 -7.68 4.93 12.79
C GLU A 225 -9.20 4.85 12.63
N ALA A 226 -9.75 3.63 12.64
CA ALA A 226 -11.18 3.41 12.71
C ALA A 226 -11.71 3.89 14.07
N ARG A 227 -12.56 4.92 14.03
CA ARG A 227 -13.22 5.50 15.21
C ARG A 227 -14.61 4.91 15.43
#